data_AF-A0A7X3LCU9-F1
#
_entry.id   AF-A0A7X3LCU9-F1
#
_cell.length_a   1.000
_cell.length_b   1.000
_cell.length_c   1.000
_cell.angle_alpha   90.00
_cell.angle_beta   90.00
_cell.angle_gamma   90.00
#
_symmetry.space_group_name_H-M   'P 1'
#
loop_
_entity.id
_entity.type
_entity.pdbx_description
1 polymer ?
#
loop_
_entity_poly.entity_id
_entity_poly.type
_entity_poly.pdbx_seq_one_letter_code
_entity_poly.pdbx_strand_id
1 'polypeptide(L)'
;MTSMNVSLSEAMKDWVEAQAASGRYGSVGDYVRDLIRRDQERSDGLAQLQPLITEGFDSGISTSSLDDVLAEARARMRAAQRP
;
A
#
# COMPACT_ATOMS: atom_id res chain seq x y z
N MET A 1 -25.80 -1.51 9.99
CA MET A 1 -24.93 -2.61 9.54
C MET A 1 -25.57 -3.22 8.31
N THR A 2 -24.81 -3.38 7.22
CA THR A 2 -25.27 -4.12 6.02
C THR A 2 -24.76 -5.55 6.13
N SER A 3 -25.63 -6.54 5.90
CA SER A 3 -25.25 -7.95 5.92
C SER A 3 -24.86 -8.41 4.51
N MET A 4 -23.77 -9.17 4.41
CA MET A 4 -23.31 -9.82 3.20
C MET A 4 -23.02 -11.29 3.51
N ASN A 5 -23.65 -12.21 2.78
CA ASN A 5 -23.42 -13.65 2.92
C ASN A 5 -22.42 -14.12 1.88
N VAL A 6 -21.44 -14.92 2.30
CA VAL A 6 -20.42 -15.50 1.43
C VAL A 6 -20.33 -16.99 1.72
N SER A 7 -20.37 -17.81 0.67
CA SER A 7 -20.14 -19.25 0.80
C SER A 7 -18.64 -19.54 0.80
N LEU A 8 -18.19 -20.28 1.80
CA LEU A 8 -16.80 -20.69 1.96
C LEU A 8 -16.72 -22.22 1.92
N SER A 9 -15.56 -22.77 1.51
CA SER A 9 -15.28 -24.18 1.77
C SER A 9 -15.14 -24.43 3.27
N GLU A 10 -15.32 -25.67 3.70
CA GLU A 10 -15.18 -26.06 5.11
C GLU A 10 -13.80 -25.69 5.67
N ALA A 11 -12.73 -25.99 4.91
CA ALA A 11 -11.37 -25.61 5.28
C ALA A 11 -11.17 -24.09 5.45
N MET A 12 -11.82 -23.27 4.61
CA MET A 12 -11.76 -21.81 4.74
C MET A 12 -12.53 -21.32 5.97
N LYS A 13 -13.70 -21.91 6.26
CA LYS A 13 -14.47 -21.60 7.46
C LYS A 13 -13.65 -21.87 8.72
N ASP A 14 -13.07 -23.07 8.83
CA ASP A 14 -12.28 -23.47 9.99
C ASP A 14 -11.07 -22.55 10.19
N TRP A 15 -10.41 -22.18 9.10
CA TRP A 15 -9.29 -21.26 9.16
C TRP A 15 -9.71 -19.87 9.67
N VAL A 16 -10.82 -19.32 9.16
CA VAL A 16 -11.33 -18.01 9.59
C VAL A 16 -11.81 -18.03 11.05
N GLU A 17 -12.44 -19.11 11.49
CA GLU A 17 -12.84 -19.31 12.88
C GLU A 17 -11.63 -19.38 13.80
N ALA A 18 -10.55 -20.05 13.40
CA ALA A 18 -9.29 -20.07 14.15
C ALA A 18 -8.64 -18.68 14.24
N GLN A 19 -8.70 -17.87 13.17
CA GLN A 19 -8.22 -16.49 13.22
C GLN A 19 -9.02 -15.65 14.21
N ALA A 20 -10.34 -15.81 14.24
CA ALA A 20 -11.19 -15.12 15.22
C ALA A 20 -10.91 -15.59 16.66
N ALA A 21 -10.67 -16.90 16.86
CA ALA A 21 -10.38 -17.50 18.16
C ALA A 21 -9.01 -17.12 18.74
N SER A 22 -8.10 -16.52 17.95
CA SER A 22 -6.78 -16.07 18.40
C SER A 22 -6.79 -14.94 19.47
N GLY A 23 -7.98 -14.46 19.86
CA GLY A 23 -8.16 -13.38 20.83
C GLY A 23 -8.00 -11.98 20.25
N ARG A 24 -7.64 -11.86 18.96
CA ARG A 24 -7.46 -10.59 18.26
C ARG A 24 -8.77 -9.99 17.72
N TYR A 25 -9.79 -10.81 17.50
CA TYR A 25 -11.06 -10.41 16.90
C TYR A 25 -12.23 -10.90 17.76
N GLY A 26 -13.30 -10.11 17.86
CA GLY A 26 -14.50 -10.49 18.61
C GLY A 26 -15.42 -11.45 17.87
N SER A 27 -15.26 -11.55 16.54
CA SER A 27 -16.05 -12.41 15.67
C SER A 27 -15.35 -12.66 14.33
N VAL A 28 -15.82 -13.67 13.60
CA VAL A 28 -15.49 -13.91 12.19
C VAL A 28 -15.72 -12.65 11.34
N GLY A 29 -16.81 -11.92 11.59
CA GLY A 29 -17.12 -10.69 10.86
C GLY A 29 -16.11 -9.58 11.10
N ASP A 30 -15.53 -9.49 12.30
CA ASP A 30 -14.48 -8.51 12.60
C ASP A 30 -13.18 -8.85 11.87
N TYR A 31 -12.84 -10.13 11.81
CA TYR A 31 -11.71 -10.61 11.02
C TYR A 31 -11.87 -10.29 9.54
N VAL A 32 -13.03 -10.59 8.95
CA VAL A 32 -13.30 -10.32 7.54
C VAL A 32 -13.29 -8.82 7.24
N ARG A 33 -13.85 -7.98 8.13
CA ARG A 33 -13.81 -6.51 7.97
C ARG A 33 -12.37 -5.99 8.00
N ASP A 34 -11.52 -6.53 8.86
CA ASP A 34 -10.11 -6.17 8.91
C ASP A 34 -9.36 -6.61 7.64
N LEU A 35 -9.64 -7.80 7.11
CA LEU A 35 -9.09 -8.24 5.82
C LEU A 35 -9.45 -7.31 4.67
N ILE A 36 -10.73 -6.93 4.57
CA ILE A 36 -11.21 -6.01 3.53
C ILE A 36 -10.48 -4.67 3.63
N ARG A 37 -10.32 -4.13 4.85
CA ARG A 37 -9.60 -2.88 5.06
C ARG A 37 -8.14 -2.96 4.62
N ARG A 38 -7.43 -4.04 4.98
CA ARG A 38 -6.04 -4.26 4.55
C ARG A 38 -5.92 -4.42 3.04
N ASP A 39 -6.92 -5.02 2.41
CA ASP A 39 -6.98 -5.17 0.96
C ASP A 39 -7.17 -3.82 0.25
N GLN A 40 -8.07 -2.98 0.78
CA GLN A 40 -8.24 -1.59 0.32
C GLN A 40 -6.95 -0.80 0.49
N GLU A 41 -6.34 -0.80 1.68
CA GLU A 41 -5.09 -0.08 1.95
C GLU A 41 -3.95 -0.51 1.00
N ARG A 42 -3.83 -1.82 0.73
CA ARG A 42 -2.85 -2.34 -0.23
C ARG A 42 -3.16 -1.88 -1.65
N SER A 43 -4.41 -1.98 -2.08
CA SER A 43 -4.84 -1.60 -3.42
C SER A 43 -4.65 -0.10 -3.66
N ASP A 44 -4.97 0.73 -2.68
CA ASP A 44 -4.77 2.18 -2.74
C ASP A 44 -3.28 2.54 -2.78
N GLY A 45 -2.46 1.87 -1.95
CA GLY A 45 -1.00 2.06 -1.98
C GLY A 45 -0.40 1.70 -3.34
N LEU A 46 -0.83 0.59 -3.94
CA LEU A 46 -0.41 0.20 -5.28
C LEU A 46 -0.91 1.17 -6.35
N ALA A 47 -2.17 1.61 -6.27
CA ALA A 47 -2.74 2.57 -7.22
C ALA A 47 -2.01 3.92 -7.19
N GLN A 48 -1.46 4.33 -6.05
CA GLN A 48 -0.64 5.53 -5.93
C GLN A 48 0.80 5.33 -6.43
N LEU A 49 1.43 4.20 -6.11
CA LEU A 49 2.84 3.96 -6.44
C LEU A 49 3.05 3.57 -7.91
N GLN A 50 2.15 2.76 -8.47
CA GLN A 50 2.28 2.26 -9.83
C GLN A 50 2.43 3.37 -10.89
N PRO A 51 1.62 4.45 -10.91
CA PRO A 51 1.80 5.52 -11.90
C PRO A 51 3.12 6.27 -11.73
N LEU A 52 3.58 6.50 -10.50
CA LEU A 52 4.87 7.17 -10.23
C LEU A 52 6.06 6.32 -10.71
N ILE A 53 5.98 5.01 -10.52
CA ILE A 53 6.98 4.07 -11.02
C ILE A 53 6.97 4.06 -12.56
N THR A 54 5.79 4.01 -13.17
CA THR A 54 5.64 4.08 -14.64
C THR A 54 6.20 5.38 -15.18
N GLU A 55 5.88 6.52 -14.58
CA GLU A 55 6.46 7.83 -14.94
C GLU A 55 7.99 7.81 -14.87
N GLY A 56 8.56 7.21 -13.82
CA GLY A 56 10.01 7.05 -13.69
C GLY A 56 10.62 6.21 -14.81
N PHE A 57 9.98 5.11 -15.21
CA PHE A 57 10.44 4.31 -16.36
C PHE A 57 10.33 5.06 -17.68
N ASP A 58 9.20 5.75 -17.90
CA ASP A 58 8.94 6.51 -19.12
C ASP A 58 9.84 7.76 -19.24
N SER A 59 10.38 8.25 -18.11
CA SER A 59 11.36 9.36 -18.07
C SER A 59 12.72 8.97 -18.67
N GLY A 60 12.95 7.68 -18.90
CA GLY A 60 14.18 7.15 -19.48
C GLY A 60 15.33 7.05 -18.46
N ILE A 61 16.48 6.56 -18.94
CA ILE A 61 17.66 6.36 -18.09
C ILE A 61 18.44 7.67 -17.99
N SER A 62 18.61 8.15 -16.76
CA SER A 62 19.46 9.31 -16.50
C SER A 62 20.94 8.98 -16.74
N THR A 63 21.65 9.90 -17.38
CA THR A 63 23.11 9.85 -17.53
C THR A 63 23.86 10.51 -16.37
N SER A 64 23.13 11.18 -15.46
CA SER A 64 23.72 11.87 -14.30
C SER A 64 24.29 10.89 -13.30
N SER A 65 25.48 11.21 -12.78
CA SER A 65 26.05 10.49 -11.64
C SER A 65 25.34 10.89 -10.35
N LEU A 66 25.56 10.12 -9.28
CA LEU A 66 25.05 10.46 -7.95
C LEU A 66 25.54 11.84 -7.48
N ASP A 67 26.81 12.17 -7.78
CA ASP A 67 27.39 13.45 -7.40
C ASP A 67 26.72 14.62 -8.12
N ASP A 68 26.38 14.45 -9.40
CA ASP A 68 25.64 15.45 -10.19
C ASP A 68 24.26 15.70 -9.59
N VAL A 69 23.53 14.64 -9.23
CA VAL A 69 22.20 14.72 -8.60
C VAL A 69 22.27 15.45 -7.26
N LEU A 70 23.27 15.15 -6.43
CA LEU A 70 23.47 15.82 -5.14
C LEU A 70 23.85 17.29 -5.29
N ALA A 71 24.72 17.61 -6.25
CA ALA A 71 25.10 18.98 -6.55
C ALA A 71 23.89 19.80 -7.01
N GLU A 72 23.06 19.24 -7.89
CA GLU A 72 21.83 19.85 -8.37
C GLU A 72 20.82 20.08 -7.24
N ALA A 73 20.57 19.07 -6.41
CA ALA A 73 19.66 19.19 -5.28
C ALA A 73 20.08 20.33 -4.32
N ARG A 74 21.38 20.41 -4.00
CA ARG A 74 21.94 21.49 -3.17
C ARG A 74 21.82 22.86 -3.83
N ALA A 75 21.98 22.95 -5.14
CA ALA A 75 21.80 24.19 -5.89
C ALA A 75 20.34 24.67 -5.86
N ARG A 76 19.38 23.76 -6.08
CA ARG A 76 17.93 24.05 -6.00
C ARG A 76 17.54 24.54 -4.61
N MET A 77 18.02 23.90 -3.54
CA MET A 77 17.76 24.35 -2.16
C MET A 77 18.32 25.75 -1.86
N ARG A 78 19.53 26.06 -2.34
CA ARG A 78 20.12 27.40 -2.18
C ARG A 78 19.36 28.47 -2.95
N ALA A 79 18.86 28.14 -4.15
CA ALA A 79 18.06 29.05 -4.96
C ALA A 79 16.70 29.35 -4.29
N ALA A 80 16.04 28.35 -3.71
CA ALA A 80 14.78 28.51 -2.99
C ALA A 80 14.90 29.30 -1.67
N GLN A 81 16.11 29.44 -1.11
CA GLN A 81 16.38 30.22 0.10
C GLN A 81 16.73 31.69 -0.18
N ARG A 82 16.83 32.10 -1.46
CA ARG A 82 17.03 33.50 -1.82
C ARG A 82 15.64 34.14 -2.00
N PRO A 83 15.31 35.22 -1.26
CA PRO A 83 14.02 35.90 -1.34
C PRO A 83 13.80 36.54 -2.71
#